data_AF-A0A522BA66-F1
#
_entry.id   AF-A0A522BA66-F1
#
_cell.length_a   1.000
_cell.length_b   1.000
_cell.length_c   1.000
_cell.angle_alpha   90.00
_cell.angle_beta   90.00
_cell.angle_gamma   90.00
#
_symmetry.space_group_name_H-M   'P 1'
#
loop_
_entity.id
_entity.type
_entity.pdbx_description
1 polymer ?
#
loop_
_entity_poly.entity_id
_entity_poly.type
_entity_poly.pdbx_seq_one_letter_code
_entity_poly.pdbx_strand_id
1 'polypeptide(L)'
;MNHCTNDIPSPHRGWAPRVMALVAASLVVLGLSARDAAAQQRTGGRDITTASDESEVRKRARIRMELASAYYTQGQMTTALDEVKQALVADPGLPGAHNLRGLIYDALGNDGLAEESFS
;
A
#
# COMPACT_ATOMS: atom_id res chain seq x y z
N MET A 1 -15.48 15.37 -56.13
CA MET A 1 -15.73 16.64 -55.44
C MET A 1 -16.18 16.37 -54.01
N ASN A 2 -15.34 16.83 -53.08
CA ASN A 2 -15.66 17.40 -51.77
C ASN A 2 -15.90 16.44 -50.58
N HIS A 3 -14.81 16.37 -49.82
CA HIS A 3 -14.63 15.93 -48.44
C HIS A 3 -15.50 16.67 -47.42
N CYS A 4 -15.45 16.12 -46.19
CA CYS A 4 -15.53 16.76 -44.86
C CYS A 4 -16.87 16.57 -44.12
N THR A 5 -16.88 15.66 -43.15
CA THR A 5 -16.60 15.85 -41.70
C THR A 5 -17.89 16.08 -40.95
N ASN A 6 -18.27 15.13 -40.09
CA ASN A 6 -19.03 15.53 -38.90
C ASN A 6 -18.46 14.80 -37.69
N ASP A 7 -17.88 15.63 -36.85
CA ASP A 7 -17.16 15.39 -35.62
C ASP A 7 -17.93 14.54 -34.61
N ILE A 8 -17.18 13.62 -33.99
CA ILE A 8 -17.55 12.95 -32.74
C ILE A 8 -17.16 13.91 -31.61
N PRO A 9 -18.08 14.41 -30.78
CA PRO A 9 -17.72 15.25 -29.65
C PRO A 9 -17.07 14.41 -28.55
N SER A 10 -15.82 14.74 -28.24
CA SER A 10 -15.06 14.27 -27.10
C SER A 10 -15.50 14.99 -25.80
N PRO A 11 -15.75 14.28 -24.68
CA PRO A 11 -15.93 14.92 -23.39
C PRO A 11 -14.58 15.32 -22.79
N HIS A 12 -14.12 16.54 -23.09
CA HIS A 12 -13.14 17.22 -22.24
C HIS A 12 -13.90 18.10 -21.26
N ARG A 13 -14.05 17.64 -20.03
CA ARG A 13 -14.52 18.47 -18.91
C ARG A 13 -13.82 17.92 -17.68
N GLY A 14 -12.63 18.41 -17.35
CA GLY A 14 -12.35 19.82 -17.09
C GLY A 14 -12.08 19.92 -15.61
N TRP A 15 -10.89 19.46 -15.21
CA TRP A 15 -10.28 19.77 -13.94
C TRP A 15 -10.14 21.29 -13.87
N ALA A 16 -10.91 21.93 -12.98
CA ALA A 16 -10.68 23.31 -12.58
C ALA A 16 -10.86 23.43 -11.06
N PRO A 17 -9.80 23.72 -10.30
CA PRO A 17 -9.88 24.04 -8.88
C PRO A 17 -10.48 25.44 -8.72
N ARG A 18 -11.66 25.54 -8.11
CA ARG A 18 -12.26 26.84 -7.78
C ARG A 18 -11.63 27.36 -6.48
N VAL A 19 -10.50 28.03 -6.65
CA VAL A 19 -10.00 29.02 -5.69
C VAL A 19 -11.03 30.14 -5.63
N MET A 20 -11.81 30.21 -4.56
CA MET A 20 -12.65 31.38 -4.25
C MET A 20 -12.76 31.51 -2.73
N ALA A 21 -11.71 32.12 -2.15
CA ALA A 21 -11.76 32.83 -0.87
C ALA A 21 -12.70 34.06 -1.02
N LEU A 22 -13.38 34.65 -0.04
CA LEU A 22 -13.19 34.97 1.38
C LEU A 22 -14.61 35.15 1.99
N VAL A 23 -14.88 35.12 3.31
CA VAL A 23 -14.72 36.26 4.24
C VAL A 23 -15.01 35.81 5.68
N ALA A 24 -14.01 36.04 6.56
CA ALA A 24 -14.00 36.52 7.96
C ALA A 24 -15.04 36.01 8.98
N ALA A 25 -14.75 35.83 10.27
CA ALA A 25 -13.56 35.83 11.12
C ALA A 25 -14.10 35.61 12.54
N SER A 26 -13.57 34.67 13.33
CA SER A 26 -13.66 34.71 14.81
C SER A 26 -12.76 33.64 15.44
N LEU A 27 -11.76 34.13 16.20
CA LEU A 27 -11.15 33.52 17.39
C LEU A 27 -10.15 32.35 17.22
N VAL A 28 -8.91 32.73 16.89
CA VAL A 28 -7.72 32.07 17.43
C VAL A 28 -7.52 32.60 18.86
N VAL A 29 -7.80 31.78 19.88
CA VAL A 29 -7.19 31.89 21.21
C VAL A 29 -6.94 30.47 21.75
N LEU A 30 -5.69 30.25 22.17
CA LEU A 30 -5.16 29.12 22.90
C LEU A 30 -6.10 28.54 23.96
N GLY A 31 -6.35 27.23 23.88
CA GLY A 31 -6.98 26.42 24.93
C GLY A 31 -6.30 25.05 25.03
N LEU A 32 -5.08 25.03 25.55
CA LEU A 32 -4.28 23.83 25.82
C LEU A 32 -4.78 23.14 27.10
N SER A 33 -5.95 22.50 27.08
CA SER A 33 -6.43 21.62 28.17
C SER A 33 -7.75 20.91 27.84
N ALA A 34 -7.71 19.97 26.90
CA ALA A 34 -8.65 18.85 26.80
C ALA A 34 -8.06 17.81 25.83
N ARG A 35 -6.95 17.18 26.24
CA ARG A 35 -6.65 15.83 25.80
C ARG A 35 -7.70 14.90 26.43
N ASP A 36 -8.00 13.82 25.71
CA ASP A 36 -8.86 12.70 26.11
C ASP A 36 -10.37 12.89 25.90
N ALA A 37 -10.78 12.80 24.62
CA ALA A 37 -12.09 12.25 24.27
C ALA A 37 -11.98 11.42 22.99
N ALA A 38 -11.87 10.11 23.18
CA ALA A 38 -12.32 9.07 22.27
C ALA A 38 -11.60 8.94 20.91
N ALA A 39 -10.27 8.87 20.96
CA ALA A 39 -9.57 7.77 20.28
C ALA A 39 -9.93 6.46 21.00
N GLN A 40 -11.18 6.01 20.90
CA GLN A 40 -11.64 4.72 21.40
C GLN A 40 -12.33 3.97 20.26
N GLN A 41 -11.54 3.72 19.21
CA GLN A 41 -11.75 2.55 18.36
C GLN A 41 -10.42 1.79 18.27
N ARG A 42 -9.87 1.48 19.45
CA ARG A 42 -8.98 0.33 19.67
C ARG A 42 -9.75 -0.74 20.42
N THR A 43 -10.92 -1.11 19.91
CA THR A 43 -11.57 -2.38 20.28
C THR A 43 -10.83 -3.49 19.57
N GLY A 44 -9.87 -4.05 20.28
CA GLY A 44 -9.03 -5.17 19.87
C GLY A 44 -7.98 -5.32 20.95
N GLY A 45 -8.43 -5.74 22.14
CA GLY A 45 -7.54 -6.10 23.23
C GLY A 45 -6.47 -7.07 22.74
N ARG A 46 -5.37 -7.16 23.46
CA ARG A 46 -4.39 -8.23 23.28
C ARG A 46 -5.12 -9.57 23.46
N ASP A 47 -5.69 -10.06 22.37
CA ASP A 47 -6.12 -11.43 22.24
C ASP A 47 -4.83 -12.23 22.41
N ILE A 48 -4.84 -13.13 23.39
CA ILE A 48 -3.68 -13.97 23.70
C ILE A 48 -3.45 -14.84 22.46
N THR A 49 -2.45 -14.48 21.65
CA THR A 49 -2.07 -15.24 20.47
C THR A 49 -1.78 -16.67 20.90
N THR A 50 -2.56 -17.60 20.36
CA THR A 50 -2.40 -19.03 20.62
C THR A 50 -1.54 -19.65 19.54
N ALA A 51 -0.99 -20.84 19.79
CA ALA A 51 -0.18 -21.57 18.80
C ALA A 51 -0.92 -21.80 17.46
N SER A 52 -2.26 -21.86 17.48
CA SER A 52 -3.07 -21.98 16.26
C SER A 52 -3.00 -20.71 15.42
N ASP A 53 -3.07 -19.53 16.06
CA ASP A 53 -3.03 -18.25 15.36
C ASP A 53 -1.67 -18.02 14.69
N GLU A 54 -0.58 -18.42 15.36
CA GLU A 54 0.77 -18.39 14.76
C GLU A 54 0.85 -19.26 13.50
N SER A 55 0.24 -20.45 13.53
CA SER A 55 0.15 -21.35 12.38
C SER A 55 -0.67 -20.73 11.25
N GLU A 56 -1.83 -20.11 11.55
CA GLU A 56 -2.66 -19.43 10.55
C GLU A 56 -1.96 -18.20 9.95
N VAL A 57 -1.23 -17.43 10.77
CA VAL A 57 -0.40 -16.31 10.31
C VAL A 57 0.69 -16.80 9.37
N ARG A 58 1.39 -17.90 9.71
CA ARG A 58 2.39 -18.52 8.84
C ARG A 58 1.78 -19.09 7.55
N LYS A 59 0.59 -19.70 7.61
CA LYS A 59 -0.15 -20.16 6.42
C LYS A 59 -0.48 -18.99 5.50
N ARG A 60 -0.97 -17.88 6.06
CA ARG A 60 -1.25 -16.65 5.30
C ARG A 60 0.00 -16.09 4.64
N ALA A 61 1.14 -16.10 5.34
CA ALA A 61 2.42 -15.68 4.77
C ALA A 61 2.79 -16.50 3.53
N ARG A 62 2.59 -17.82 3.59
CA ARG A 62 2.84 -18.73 2.44
C ARG A 62 1.91 -18.45 1.26
N ILE A 63 0.62 -18.27 1.50
CA ILE A 63 -0.37 -17.95 0.44
C ILE A 63 0.00 -16.63 -0.25
N ARG A 64 0.35 -15.60 0.54
CA ARG A 64 0.84 -14.33 -0.01
C ARG A 64 2.10 -14.50 -0.84
N MET A 65 2.97 -15.43 -0.45
CA MET A 65 4.19 -15.72 -1.21
C MET A 65 3.92 -16.42 -2.54
N GLU A 66 2.89 -17.26 -2.61
CA GLU A 66 2.40 -17.81 -3.88
C GLU A 66 1.87 -16.70 -4.80
N LEU A 67 1.09 -15.75 -4.26
CA LEU A 67 0.61 -14.59 -5.01
C LEU A 67 1.76 -13.71 -5.51
N ALA A 68 2.74 -13.43 -4.65
CA ALA A 68 3.92 -12.67 -5.01
C ALA A 68 4.69 -13.33 -6.18
N SER A 69 4.90 -14.64 -6.12
CA SER A 69 5.54 -15.41 -7.19
C SER A 69 4.74 -15.34 -8.50
N ALA A 70 3.42 -15.46 -8.42
CA ALA A 70 2.55 -15.32 -9.58
C ALA A 70 2.65 -13.91 -10.20
N TYR A 71 2.70 -12.85 -9.41
CA TYR A 71 2.88 -11.49 -9.93
C TYR A 71 4.27 -11.24 -10.49
N TYR A 72 5.31 -11.79 -9.86
CA TYR A 72 6.69 -11.70 -10.34
C TYR A 72 6.84 -12.33 -11.73
N THR A 73 6.31 -13.54 -11.91
CA THR A 73 6.36 -14.25 -13.20
C THR A 73 5.55 -13.54 -14.30
N GLN A 74 4.53 -12.75 -13.93
CA GLN A 74 3.77 -11.89 -14.85
C GLN A 74 4.45 -10.54 -15.15
N GLY A 75 5.63 -10.28 -14.55
CA GLY A 75 6.34 -9.01 -14.69
C GLY A 75 5.76 -7.85 -13.88
N GLN A 76 4.78 -8.11 -13.00
CA GLN A 76 4.14 -7.10 -12.16
C GLN A 76 4.95 -6.86 -10.88
N MET A 77 6.16 -6.30 -11.03
CA MET A 77 7.16 -6.21 -9.97
C MET A 77 6.69 -5.41 -8.74
N THR A 78 5.96 -4.31 -8.92
CA THR A 78 5.45 -3.50 -7.81
C THR A 78 4.40 -4.24 -6.99
N THR A 79 3.45 -4.91 -7.65
CA THR A 79 2.44 -5.73 -6.99
C THR A 79 3.06 -6.93 -6.30
N ALA A 80 4.02 -7.59 -6.95
CA ALA A 80 4.78 -8.69 -6.36
C ALA A 80 5.50 -8.23 -5.07
N LEU A 81 6.14 -7.06 -5.11
CA LEU A 81 6.82 -6.49 -3.95
C LEU A 81 5.87 -6.22 -2.78
N ASP A 82 4.67 -5.74 -3.06
CA ASP A 82 3.67 -5.47 -2.03
C ASP A 82 3.18 -6.77 -1.36
N GLU A 83 2.98 -7.84 -2.13
CA GLU A 83 2.65 -9.16 -1.57
C GLU A 83 3.81 -9.74 -0.76
N VAL A 84 5.07 -9.57 -1.20
CA VAL A 84 6.24 -9.98 -0.43
C VAL A 84 6.32 -9.24 0.90
N LYS A 85 6.12 -7.91 0.92
CA LYS A 85 6.09 -7.12 2.16
C LYS A 85 5.00 -7.62 3.10
N GLN A 86 3.80 -7.88 2.58
CA GLN A 86 2.71 -8.42 3.36
C GLN A 86 3.00 -9.83 3.92
N ALA A 87 3.74 -10.66 3.19
CA ALA A 87 4.18 -11.97 3.66
C ALA A 87 5.19 -11.82 4.81
N LEU A 88 6.16 -10.90 4.69
CA LEU A 88 7.15 -10.61 5.73
C LEU A 88 6.56 -9.96 6.98
N VAL A 89 5.48 -9.19 6.86
CA VAL A 89 4.72 -8.69 8.01
C VAL A 89 4.07 -9.85 8.79
N ALA A 90 3.65 -10.90 8.10
CA ALA A 90 3.05 -12.07 8.73
C ALA A 90 4.10 -13.02 9.31
N ASP A 91 5.15 -13.33 8.54
CA ASP A 91 6.27 -14.16 8.97
C ASP A 91 7.59 -13.51 8.54
N PRO A 92 8.23 -12.73 9.44
CA PRO A 92 9.52 -12.09 9.15
C PRO A 92 10.65 -13.10 8.93
N GLY A 93 10.48 -14.35 9.36
CA GLY A 93 11.49 -15.40 9.21
C GLY A 93 11.34 -16.22 7.93
N LEU A 94 10.45 -15.84 7.01
CA LEU A 94 10.16 -16.60 5.80
C LEU A 94 11.30 -16.45 4.77
N PRO A 95 12.22 -17.44 4.61
CA PRO A 95 13.46 -17.23 3.84
C PRO A 95 13.19 -16.98 2.35
N GLY A 96 12.15 -17.62 1.81
CA GLY A 96 11.73 -17.42 0.41
C GLY A 96 11.26 -15.99 0.11
N ALA A 97 10.72 -15.28 1.11
CA ALA A 97 10.25 -13.91 0.93
C ALA A 97 11.41 -12.91 0.82
N HIS A 98 12.46 -13.09 1.63
CA HIS A 98 13.70 -12.32 1.55
C HIS A 98 14.37 -12.48 0.18
N ASN A 99 14.52 -13.73 -0.28
CA ASN A 99 15.09 -14.03 -1.59
C ASN A 99 14.29 -13.40 -2.74
N LEU A 100 12.96 -13.58 -2.76
CA LEU A 100 12.12 -13.01 -3.81
C LEU A 100 12.12 -11.48 -3.78
N ARG A 101 12.16 -10.86 -2.59
CA ARG A 101 12.29 -9.40 -2.45
C ARG A 101 13.56 -8.88 -3.12
N GLY A 102 14.69 -9.56 -2.91
CA GLY A 102 15.97 -9.24 -3.54
C GLY A 102 15.88 -9.29 -5.06
N LEU A 103 15.33 -10.38 -5.61
CA LEU A 103 15.13 -10.54 -7.05
C LEU A 103 14.20 -9.48 -7.64
N ILE A 104 13.14 -9.10 -6.94
CA ILE A 104 12.24 -8.04 -7.38
C ILE A 104 12.96 -6.68 -7.39
N TYR A 105 13.76 -6.36 -6.37
CA TYR A 105 14.51 -5.11 -6.35
C TYR A 105 15.59 -5.05 -7.43
N ASP A 106 16.27 -6.15 -7.70
CA ASP A 106 17.22 -6.30 -8.80
C ASP A 106 16.54 -6.04 -10.15
N ALA A 107 15.37 -6.66 -10.38
CA ALA A 107 14.56 -6.42 -11.59
C ALA A 107 14.06 -4.97 -11.72
N LEU A 108 13.94 -4.24 -10.62
CA LEU A 108 13.60 -2.82 -10.58
C LEU A 108 14.82 -1.89 -10.68
N GLY A 109 16.05 -2.42 -10.71
CA GLY A 109 17.30 -1.66 -10.73
C GLY A 109 17.67 -1.01 -9.40
N ASN A 110 17.20 -1.56 -8.28
CA ASN A 110 17.44 -1.06 -6.93
C ASN A 110 18.43 -1.96 -6.17
N ASP A 111 19.66 -2.07 -6.67
CA ASP A 111 20.67 -3.02 -6.19
C ASP A 111 20.95 -2.93 -4.67
N GLY A 112 20.97 -1.72 -4.12
CA GLY A 112 21.17 -1.53 -2.67
C GLY A 112 20.05 -2.12 -1.81
N LEU A 113 18.80 -2.03 -2.27
CA LEU A 113 17.65 -2.66 -1.59
C LEU A 113 17.61 -4.17 -1.84
N ALA A 114 18.16 -4.62 -2.97
CA ALA A 114 18.29 -6.05 -3.25
C ALA A 114 19.26 -6.70 -2.25
N GLU A 115 20.41 -6.07 -1.99
CA GLU A 115 21.42 -6.59 -1.06
C GLU A 115 20.91 -6.64 0.39
N GLU A 116 20.19 -5.61 0.86
CA GLU A 116 19.49 -5.62 2.16
C GLU A 116 18.42 -6.72 2.25
N SER A 117 17.92 -7.20 1.11
CA SER A 117 16.88 -8.22 1.08
C SER A 117 17.38 -9.64 1.27
N PHE A 118 18.67 -9.92 1.05
CA PHE A 118 19.23 -11.26 1.20
C PHE A 118 19.64 -11.61 2.65
N SER A 119 19.57 -10.64 3.56
CA SER A 119 19.76 -10.81 5.02
C SER A 119 18.45 -11.03 5.76
#